data_AF-A0A355DBF8-F1
#
_entry.id   AF-A0A355DBF8-F1
#
_cell.length_a   1.000
_cell.length_b   1.000
_cell.length_c   1.000
_cell.angle_alpha   90.00
_cell.angle_beta   90.00
_cell.angle_gamma   90.00
#
_symmetry.space_group_name_H-M   'P 1'
#
loop_
_entity.id
_entity.type
_entity.pdbx_description
1 polymer ?
#
loop_
_entity_poly.entity_id
_entity_poly.type
_entity_poly.pdbx_seq_one_letter_code
_entity_poly.pdbx_strand_id
1 'polypeptide(L)'
;MEVKDFNIEQYVNSYILCGRNKSELSQQEYDYYLEKKGSVEKNVQNILKHFSAYQREAGFSFDKEVLGYFPLEQFDSKDISKFLDHIFSVKDTDNFTGNKVVYNLSKISVDSIDNGTKDKTRSFDFFYMNEPSKNDFEERINSLKDKNRCIIRKEPQNVKMLIERCVFELEKFKEEKVLSNIAYVVDYVADLFLQIFNYWVISFTYTSFDKKMKMVKRIEAYLQSYKKSVIELNKGGSIKISLEDTVSIFISFLTKRNDYGEYMGILKELEKEQCQEPKFFANPQVLYKVKKGDIVSKDKERYIITEDTKVDDYADKLKKTKEIIKVFSQYGMRIADINSVFDVKVYFREIYLSNSKYKCQAKTIVRKYLEEYQNKKDNGYDMQEIVKSFEKESEYQFLREKISRGYFRETCDIRLYSEKNKLQKSLYEVLLSILLTYNYAGSIDLLQQLVNELIPICFEDFEDVFESINGYRIF
;
A
#
# COMPACT_ATOMS: atom_id res chain seq x y z
N MET A 1 -6.95 -28.59 5.80
CA MET A 1 -6.17 -29.80 5.49
C MET A 1 -4.94 -29.73 6.40
N GLU A 2 -4.69 -30.71 7.27
CA GLU A 2 -3.43 -30.75 8.01
C GLU A 2 -2.27 -31.00 7.02
N VAL A 3 -1.05 -30.57 7.37
CA VAL A 3 0.18 -30.99 6.68
C VAL A 3 0.35 -32.49 6.92
N LYS A 4 -0.46 -33.29 6.22
CA LYS A 4 -0.45 -34.74 6.29
C LYS A 4 0.93 -35.14 5.82
N ASP A 5 1.67 -35.85 6.66
CA ASP A 5 2.96 -36.51 6.38
C ASP A 5 4.24 -35.81 6.89
N PHE A 6 4.19 -34.63 7.52
CA PHE A 6 5.39 -34.05 8.15
C PHE A 6 5.65 -34.59 9.57
N ASN A 7 6.72 -35.37 9.76
CA ASN A 7 7.10 -35.91 11.06
C ASN A 7 7.91 -34.89 11.88
N ILE A 8 7.22 -34.12 12.73
CA ILE A 8 7.82 -33.10 13.60
C ILE A 8 8.91 -33.70 14.49
N GLU A 9 8.67 -34.86 15.10
CA GLU A 9 9.65 -35.47 16.01
C GLU A 9 10.94 -35.84 15.27
N GLN A 10 10.81 -36.42 14.08
CA GLN A 10 11.97 -36.77 13.24
C GLN A 10 12.75 -35.53 12.82
N TYR A 11 12.07 -34.45 12.43
CA TYR A 11 12.70 -33.17 12.10
C TYR A 11 13.46 -32.60 13.31
N VAL A 12 12.81 -32.48 14.47
CA VAL A 12 13.43 -31.88 15.66
C VAL A 12 14.61 -32.70 16.16
N ASN A 13 14.50 -34.02 16.16
CA ASN A 13 15.63 -34.90 16.49
C ASN A 13 16.82 -34.63 15.54
N SER A 14 16.57 -34.52 14.23
CA SER A 14 17.62 -34.25 13.25
C SER A 14 18.23 -32.85 13.41
N TYR A 15 17.38 -31.84 13.63
CA TYR A 15 17.78 -30.44 13.77
C TYR A 15 18.63 -30.19 15.01
N ILE A 16 18.23 -30.73 16.18
CA ILE A 16 18.95 -30.49 17.44
C ILE A 16 20.21 -31.34 17.54
N LEU A 17 20.18 -32.59 17.06
CA LEU A 17 21.32 -33.48 17.19
C LEU A 17 22.42 -33.17 16.16
N CYS A 18 22.15 -32.39 15.12
CA CYS A 18 23.10 -32.08 14.03
C CYS A 18 23.82 -33.33 13.48
N GLY A 19 23.13 -34.48 13.45
CA GLY A 19 23.69 -35.76 13.01
C GLY A 19 24.41 -36.61 14.09
N ARG A 20 24.42 -36.20 15.37
CA ARG A 20 24.91 -37.02 16.48
C ARG A 20 23.89 -38.07 16.93
N ASN A 21 24.36 -39.21 17.44
CA ASN A 21 23.46 -40.18 18.07
C ASN A 21 23.18 -39.81 19.53
N LYS A 22 21.99 -40.11 20.04
CA LYS A 22 21.64 -39.90 21.45
C LYS A 22 22.60 -40.60 22.42
N SER A 23 23.17 -41.73 22.01
CA SER A 23 24.16 -42.50 22.78
C SER A 23 25.53 -41.83 22.91
N GLU A 24 25.77 -40.75 22.16
CA GLU A 24 27.04 -39.99 22.15
C GLU A 24 27.00 -38.76 23.08
N LEU A 25 25.86 -38.50 23.72
CA LEU A 25 25.67 -37.35 24.61
C LEU A 25 26.02 -37.72 26.06
N SER A 26 26.73 -36.84 26.77
CA SER A 26 26.83 -36.91 28.24
C SER A 26 25.47 -36.65 28.90
N GLN A 27 25.32 -37.01 30.17
CA GLN A 27 24.06 -36.79 30.91
C GLN A 27 23.65 -35.30 30.94
N GLN A 28 24.60 -34.39 31.13
CA GLN A 28 24.33 -32.95 31.09
C GLN A 28 23.92 -32.47 29.69
N GLU A 29 24.54 -32.99 28.63
CA GLU A 29 24.16 -32.70 27.25
C GLU A 29 22.79 -33.29 26.90
N TYR A 30 22.43 -34.44 27.48
CA TYR A 30 21.15 -35.10 27.28
C TYR A 30 20.00 -34.35 27.95
N ASP A 31 20.19 -33.88 29.19
CA ASP A 31 19.18 -33.10 29.90
C ASP A 31 18.95 -31.74 29.21
N TYR A 32 20.03 -31.07 28.77
CA TYR A 32 19.95 -29.86 27.94
C TYR A 32 19.26 -30.12 26.59
N TYR A 33 19.52 -31.28 25.96
CA TYR A 33 18.86 -31.71 24.74
C TYR A 33 17.35 -31.89 24.94
N LEU A 34 16.89 -32.50 26.04
CA LEU A 34 15.47 -32.72 26.32
C LEU A 34 14.70 -31.41 26.50
N GLU A 35 15.27 -30.46 27.25
CA GLU A 35 14.67 -29.13 27.43
C GLU A 35 14.55 -28.39 26.09
N LYS A 36 15.64 -28.40 25.29
CA LYS A 36 15.66 -27.77 23.98
C LYS A 36 14.70 -28.44 23.00
N LYS A 37 14.59 -29.77 23.03
CA LYS A 37 13.67 -30.57 22.21
C LYS A 37 12.22 -30.13 22.43
N GLY A 38 11.75 -30.08 23.68
CA GLY A 38 10.38 -29.67 23.97
C GLY A 38 10.06 -28.24 23.50
N SER A 39 11.02 -27.32 23.63
CA SER A 39 10.88 -25.94 23.14
C SER A 39 10.79 -25.85 21.61
N VAL A 40 11.69 -26.54 20.89
CA VAL A 40 11.72 -26.54 19.42
C VAL A 40 10.49 -27.24 18.86
N GLU A 41 10.06 -28.37 19.43
CA GLU A 41 8.83 -29.06 19.02
C GLU A 41 7.61 -28.13 19.11
N LYS A 42 7.46 -27.44 20.24
CA LYS A 42 6.36 -26.48 20.42
C LYS A 42 6.43 -25.33 19.41
N ASN A 43 7.62 -24.83 19.10
CA ASN A 43 7.80 -23.76 18.12
C ASN A 43 7.47 -24.24 16.70
N VAL A 44 7.93 -25.43 16.31
CA VAL A 44 7.60 -26.04 15.01
C VAL A 44 6.09 -26.24 14.89
N GLN A 45 5.43 -26.81 15.91
CA GLN A 45 3.99 -26.97 15.94
C GLN A 45 3.25 -25.63 15.76
N ASN A 46 3.68 -24.59 16.47
CA ASN A 46 3.09 -23.25 16.34
C ASN A 46 3.28 -22.68 14.93
N ILE A 47 4.49 -22.75 14.37
CA ILE A 47 4.78 -22.30 13.00
C ILE A 47 3.86 -23.03 12.02
N LEU A 48 3.87 -24.36 12.02
CA LEU A 48 3.06 -25.15 11.10
C LEU A 48 1.56 -24.82 11.25
N LYS A 49 1.07 -24.61 12.48
CA LYS A 49 -0.31 -24.21 12.74
C LYS A 49 -0.66 -22.90 12.03
N HIS A 50 0.17 -21.86 12.15
CA HIS A 50 -0.03 -20.56 11.51
C HIS A 50 -0.06 -20.64 9.97
N PHE A 51 0.79 -21.49 9.40
CA PHE A 51 0.87 -21.70 7.95
C PHE A 51 -0.22 -22.65 7.41
N SER A 52 -0.82 -23.48 8.27
CA SER A 52 -1.87 -24.45 7.89
C SER A 52 -3.30 -23.87 7.86
N ALA A 53 -3.49 -22.58 8.18
CA ALA A 53 -4.81 -21.96 8.35
C ALA A 53 -5.64 -21.82 7.03
N TYR A 54 -5.09 -22.25 5.90
CA TYR A 54 -5.77 -22.43 4.62
C TYR A 54 -6.72 -21.28 4.21
N GLN A 55 -6.15 -20.07 4.14
CA GLN A 55 -6.92 -18.87 3.84
C GLN A 55 -6.98 -18.53 2.36
N ARG A 56 -6.12 -19.15 1.54
CA ARG A 56 -6.00 -18.91 0.10
C ARG A 56 -7.33 -19.09 -0.64
N GLU A 57 -8.07 -20.15 -0.33
CA GLU A 57 -9.37 -20.44 -0.96
C GLU A 57 -10.50 -19.49 -0.57
N ALA A 58 -10.36 -18.81 0.57
CA ALA A 58 -11.33 -17.85 1.07
C ALA A 58 -11.04 -16.42 0.59
N GLY A 59 -10.01 -16.24 -0.25
CA GLY A 59 -9.59 -14.96 -0.79
C GLY A 59 -8.87 -14.05 0.20
N PHE A 60 -8.15 -13.08 -0.37
CA PHE A 60 -7.44 -12.08 0.41
C PHE A 60 -8.38 -11.13 1.16
N SER A 61 -8.05 -10.85 2.42
CA SER A 61 -8.58 -9.73 3.20
C SER A 61 -7.51 -9.22 4.17
N PHE A 62 -7.47 -7.91 4.39
CA PHE A 62 -6.55 -7.28 5.34
C PHE A 62 -6.76 -7.74 6.79
N ASP A 63 -7.97 -8.23 7.12
CA ASP A 63 -8.36 -8.61 8.49
C ASP A 63 -7.96 -10.04 8.86
N LYS A 64 -7.46 -10.84 7.89
CA LYS A 64 -7.10 -12.25 8.12
C LYS A 64 -5.62 -12.43 8.46
N GLU A 65 -5.31 -13.55 9.10
CA GLU A 65 -3.97 -13.90 9.54
C GLU A 65 -3.06 -14.24 8.34
N VAL A 66 -2.04 -13.42 8.11
CA VAL A 66 -1.32 -13.41 6.84
C VAL A 66 -0.54 -14.68 6.50
N LEU A 67 -0.12 -15.46 7.50
CA LEU A 67 0.69 -16.66 7.30
C LEU A 67 -0.14 -17.81 6.74
N GLY A 68 -1.45 -17.80 6.96
CA GLY A 68 -2.38 -18.78 6.40
C GLY A 68 -2.56 -18.69 4.88
N TYR A 69 -1.92 -17.73 4.22
CA TYR A 69 -1.90 -17.61 2.76
C TYR A 69 -0.76 -18.37 2.09
N PHE A 70 0.28 -18.74 2.83
CA PHE A 70 1.39 -19.52 2.29
C PHE A 70 0.98 -20.98 2.11
N PRO A 71 1.17 -21.58 0.93
CA PRO A 71 0.62 -22.89 0.59
C PRO A 71 1.53 -24.02 1.06
N LEU A 72 1.80 -24.11 2.37
CA LEU A 72 2.75 -25.07 2.93
C LEU A 72 2.35 -26.53 2.62
N GLU A 73 1.06 -26.79 2.51
CA GLU A 73 0.47 -28.09 2.19
C GLU A 73 0.80 -28.63 0.79
N GLN A 74 1.38 -27.80 -0.09
CA GLN A 74 1.78 -28.21 -1.45
C GLN A 74 3.18 -28.83 -1.50
N PHE A 75 3.94 -28.72 -0.40
CA PHE A 75 5.33 -29.17 -0.34
C PHE A 75 5.47 -30.51 0.37
N ASP A 76 6.48 -31.27 -0.06
CA ASP A 76 6.84 -32.52 0.62
C ASP A 76 7.58 -32.27 1.95
N SER A 77 7.81 -33.33 2.72
CA SER A 77 8.50 -33.22 4.01
C SER A 77 9.92 -32.66 3.92
N LYS A 78 10.60 -32.83 2.80
CA LYS A 78 11.98 -32.34 2.61
C LYS A 78 11.95 -30.83 2.43
N ASP A 79 11.04 -30.32 1.62
CA ASP A 79 10.88 -28.89 1.40
C ASP A 79 10.33 -28.18 2.65
N ILE A 80 9.40 -28.79 3.38
CA ILE A 80 8.95 -28.27 4.69
C ILE A 80 10.13 -28.20 5.68
N SER A 81 11.01 -29.20 5.70
CA SER A 81 12.22 -29.16 6.56
C SER A 81 13.13 -27.99 6.19
N LYS A 82 13.40 -27.78 4.89
CA LYS A 82 14.21 -26.63 4.42
C LYS A 82 13.59 -25.28 4.78
N PHE A 83 12.26 -25.18 4.71
CA PHE A 83 11.52 -23.98 5.07
C PHE A 83 11.69 -23.67 6.58
N LEU A 84 11.54 -24.68 7.43
CA LEU A 84 11.75 -24.55 8.86
C LEU A 84 13.21 -24.20 9.19
N ASP A 85 14.17 -24.85 8.53
CA ASP A 85 15.60 -24.55 8.69
C ASP A 85 15.90 -23.09 8.34
N HIS A 86 15.28 -22.53 7.31
CA HIS A 86 15.38 -21.10 6.99
C HIS A 86 14.82 -20.23 8.12
N ILE A 87 13.64 -20.55 8.66
CA ILE A 87 13.05 -19.79 9.78
C ILE A 87 13.96 -19.82 11.03
N PHE A 88 14.59 -20.96 11.32
CA PHE A 88 15.41 -21.13 12.52
C PHE A 88 16.88 -20.73 12.35
N SER A 89 17.41 -20.64 11.12
CA SER A 89 18.82 -20.30 10.84
C SER A 89 19.15 -18.80 10.93
N VAL A 90 18.16 -17.95 11.20
CA VAL A 90 18.32 -16.51 11.40
C VAL A 90 19.26 -16.25 12.59
N LYS A 91 20.54 -16.00 12.28
CA LYS A 91 21.65 -15.82 13.23
C LYS A 91 21.42 -14.62 14.18
N ASP A 92 21.87 -14.81 15.42
CA ASP A 92 22.00 -13.80 16.50
C ASP A 92 20.79 -13.57 17.43
N THR A 93 19.84 -14.50 17.54
CA THR A 93 18.82 -14.39 18.60
C THR A 93 18.66 -15.71 19.36
N ASP A 94 18.95 -15.64 20.66
CA ASP A 94 18.87 -16.74 21.63
C ASP A 94 17.56 -17.51 21.52
N ASN A 95 17.64 -18.83 21.30
CA ASN A 95 16.70 -19.96 21.59
C ASN A 95 15.15 -19.77 21.62
N PHE A 96 14.59 -18.60 21.25
CA PHE A 96 13.17 -18.18 21.37
C PHE A 96 12.62 -17.59 20.06
N THR A 97 13.31 -17.82 18.94
CA THR A 97 13.24 -16.96 17.74
C THR A 97 12.07 -17.25 16.80
N GLY A 98 11.63 -18.51 16.67
CA GLY A 98 10.60 -18.89 15.69
C GLY A 98 9.28 -18.12 15.86
N ASN A 99 8.75 -18.02 17.08
CA ASN A 99 7.52 -17.27 17.34
C ASN A 99 7.71 -15.76 17.14
N LYS A 100 8.91 -15.22 17.35
CA LYS A 100 9.23 -13.81 17.11
C LYS A 100 9.27 -13.50 15.61
N VAL A 101 9.80 -14.42 14.80
CA VAL A 101 9.76 -14.33 13.33
C VAL A 101 8.31 -14.36 12.84
N VAL A 102 7.52 -15.36 13.25
CA VAL A 102 6.08 -15.47 12.95
C VAL A 102 5.33 -14.19 13.33
N TYR A 103 5.56 -13.69 14.55
CA TYR A 103 4.94 -12.45 15.04
C TYR A 103 5.32 -11.25 14.17
N ASN A 104 6.59 -11.10 13.80
CA ASN A 104 7.06 -9.99 12.97
C ASN A 104 6.50 -10.04 11.55
N LEU A 105 6.42 -11.23 10.93
CA LEU A 105 5.83 -11.43 9.60
C LEU A 105 4.35 -11.05 9.56
N SER A 106 3.64 -11.17 10.69
CA SER A 106 2.21 -10.84 10.79
C SER A 106 1.91 -9.34 10.88
N LYS A 107 2.90 -8.49 11.21
CA LYS A 107 2.70 -7.05 11.47
C LYS A 107 2.47 -6.25 10.18
N ILE A 108 1.47 -5.37 10.21
CA ILE A 108 1.05 -4.52 9.07
C ILE A 108 1.91 -3.26 8.87
N SER A 109 2.69 -2.82 9.86
CA SER A 109 3.24 -1.45 9.76
C SER A 109 4.33 -1.29 8.69
N VAL A 110 4.45 -0.14 8.03
CA VAL A 110 5.59 0.17 7.13
C VAL A 110 6.78 0.75 7.92
N ASP A 111 6.54 1.51 8.99
CA ASP A 111 7.58 2.31 9.65
C ASP A 111 8.33 1.63 10.81
N SER A 112 8.03 0.37 11.13
CA SER A 112 8.68 -0.33 12.26
C SER A 112 10.04 -0.94 11.92
N ILE A 113 10.81 -0.25 11.08
CA ILE A 113 12.25 -0.51 10.96
C ILE A 113 12.86 -0.08 12.29
N ASP A 114 13.00 -1.04 13.22
CA ASP A 114 13.66 -0.79 14.50
C ASP A 114 15.06 -0.24 14.21
N ASN A 115 15.40 0.92 14.78
CA ASN A 115 16.67 1.59 14.52
C ASN A 115 17.90 0.76 14.96
N GLY A 116 17.71 -0.26 15.80
CA GLY A 116 18.75 -1.22 16.22
C GLY A 116 18.83 -2.50 15.36
N THR A 117 17.88 -2.73 14.46
CA THR A 117 17.81 -3.91 13.58
C THR A 117 17.48 -3.52 12.13
N LYS A 118 17.90 -2.31 11.75
CA LYS A 118 17.68 -1.65 10.46
C LYS A 118 17.96 -2.55 9.24
N ASP A 119 18.82 -3.55 9.42
CA ASP A 119 19.22 -4.48 8.35
C ASP A 119 18.69 -5.92 8.49
N LYS A 120 17.92 -6.28 9.53
CA LYS A 120 17.69 -7.72 9.84
C LYS A 120 16.30 -8.17 10.28
N THR A 121 15.34 -7.28 10.55
CA THR A 121 14.05 -7.71 11.15
C THR A 121 12.81 -7.60 10.27
N ARG A 122 12.94 -6.97 9.09
CA ARG A 122 11.83 -6.77 8.14
C ARG A 122 12.22 -6.90 6.67
N SER A 123 13.50 -6.72 6.34
CA SER A 123 14.01 -7.19 5.06
C SER A 123 13.95 -8.72 5.08
N PHE A 124 13.41 -9.30 4.02
CA PHE A 124 13.44 -10.74 3.81
C PHE A 124 14.82 -11.26 3.41
N ASP A 125 15.88 -10.60 3.87
CA ASP A 125 17.25 -11.14 3.86
C ASP A 125 17.30 -12.51 4.56
N PHE A 126 16.28 -12.82 5.36
CA PHE A 126 15.94 -14.13 5.92
C PHE A 126 15.98 -15.30 4.92
N PHE A 127 15.68 -15.07 3.64
CA PHE A 127 15.62 -16.15 2.63
C PHE A 127 16.77 -16.15 1.63
N TYR A 128 17.86 -15.42 1.89
CA TYR A 128 19.03 -15.34 0.99
C TYR A 128 18.64 -15.21 -0.49
N MET A 129 17.58 -14.45 -0.77
CA MET A 129 17.22 -14.16 -2.14
C MET A 129 18.25 -13.18 -2.65
N ASN A 130 18.83 -13.47 -3.82
CA ASN A 130 19.59 -12.48 -4.56
C ASN A 130 18.74 -11.21 -4.55
N GLU A 131 19.21 -10.17 -3.87
CA GLU A 131 18.55 -8.87 -3.95
C GLU A 131 18.39 -8.61 -5.45
N PRO A 132 17.17 -8.39 -5.96
CA PRO A 132 17.03 -7.94 -7.33
C PRO A 132 17.92 -6.72 -7.40
N SER A 133 18.95 -6.76 -8.25
CA SER A 133 19.95 -5.70 -8.35
C SER A 133 19.20 -4.37 -8.44
N LYS A 134 19.12 -3.68 -7.31
CA LYS A 134 18.45 -2.38 -7.20
C LYS A 134 19.31 -1.45 -8.02
N ASN A 135 18.86 -1.15 -9.24
CA ASN A 135 18.82 0.20 -9.78
C ASN A 135 18.22 0.30 -11.20
N ASP A 136 18.09 -0.78 -11.99
CA ASP A 136 17.56 -0.61 -13.36
C ASP A 136 16.05 -0.89 -13.52
N PHE A 137 15.54 -1.95 -12.89
CA PHE A 137 14.13 -2.34 -13.05
C PHE A 137 13.16 -1.37 -12.36
N GLU A 138 13.50 -0.93 -11.15
CA GLU A 138 12.72 0.06 -10.41
C GLU A 138 12.66 1.39 -11.16
N GLU A 139 13.80 1.86 -11.68
CA GLU A 139 13.87 3.07 -12.50
C GLU A 139 13.03 2.95 -13.77
N ARG A 140 13.09 1.80 -14.47
CA ARG A 140 12.23 1.52 -15.62
C ARG A 140 10.76 1.59 -15.24
N ILE A 141 10.36 0.95 -14.15
CA ILE A 141 8.97 0.95 -13.66
C ILE A 141 8.50 2.37 -13.31
N ASN A 142 9.34 3.16 -12.64
CA ASN A 142 9.03 4.55 -12.30
C ASN A 142 8.90 5.42 -13.56
N SER A 143 9.78 5.23 -14.55
CA SER A 143 9.66 5.89 -15.86
C SER A 143 8.36 5.54 -16.58
N LEU A 144 7.92 4.27 -16.52
CA LEU A 144 6.65 3.85 -17.11
C LEU A 144 5.45 4.45 -16.37
N LYS A 145 5.46 4.46 -15.03
CA LYS A 145 4.43 5.15 -14.22
C LYS A 145 4.29 6.61 -14.61
N ASP A 146 5.39 7.33 -14.76
CA ASP A 146 5.39 8.75 -15.13
C ASP A 146 4.85 9.00 -16.55
N LYS A 147 5.16 8.12 -17.50
CA LYS A 147 4.60 8.17 -18.85
C LYS A 147 3.09 7.91 -18.84
N ASN A 148 2.62 6.90 -18.10
CA ASN A 148 1.20 6.61 -17.95
C ASN A 148 0.46 7.77 -17.29
N ARG A 149 1.00 8.33 -16.21
CA ARG A 149 0.49 9.54 -15.56
C ARG A 149 0.37 10.70 -16.54
N CYS A 150 1.34 10.87 -17.44
CA CYS A 150 1.28 11.92 -18.47
C CYS A 150 0.09 11.70 -19.41
N ILE A 151 -0.07 10.49 -19.95
CA ILE A 151 -1.18 10.16 -20.86
C ILE A 151 -2.52 10.35 -20.15
N ILE A 152 -2.70 9.73 -18.98
CA ILE A 152 -3.95 9.79 -18.21
C ILE A 152 -4.35 11.23 -17.90
N ARG A 153 -3.39 12.11 -17.61
CA ARG A 153 -3.70 13.47 -17.14
C ARG A 153 -3.74 14.52 -18.24
N LYS A 154 -3.05 14.30 -19.38
CA LYS A 154 -2.87 15.32 -20.41
C LYS A 154 -3.40 14.90 -21.79
N GLU A 155 -3.53 13.60 -22.05
CA GLU A 155 -3.85 13.06 -23.36
C GLU A 155 -4.93 11.97 -23.28
N PRO A 156 -6.13 12.27 -22.77
CA PRO A 156 -7.23 11.29 -22.65
C PRO A 156 -7.62 10.61 -23.96
N GLN A 157 -7.46 11.28 -25.09
CA GLN A 157 -7.72 10.70 -26.41
C GLN A 157 -6.81 9.50 -26.72
N ASN A 158 -5.71 9.34 -25.97
CA ASN A 158 -4.73 8.26 -26.14
C ASN A 158 -4.98 7.09 -25.17
N VAL A 159 -6.18 6.92 -24.60
CA VAL A 159 -6.51 5.81 -23.69
C VAL A 159 -6.34 4.45 -24.36
N LYS A 160 -6.69 4.29 -25.64
CA LYS A 160 -6.43 3.05 -26.38
C LYS A 160 -4.94 2.72 -26.43
N MET A 161 -4.11 3.72 -26.76
CA MET A 161 -2.65 3.59 -26.74
C MET A 161 -2.12 3.29 -25.33
N LEU A 162 -2.75 3.82 -24.28
CA LEU A 162 -2.41 3.49 -22.89
C LEU A 162 -2.62 2.00 -22.60
N ILE A 163 -3.76 1.43 -23.01
CA ILE A 163 -4.06 0.00 -22.86
C ILE A 163 -3.02 -0.83 -23.61
N GLU A 164 -2.85 -0.58 -24.92
CA GLU A 164 -1.92 -1.32 -25.79
C GLU A 164 -0.49 -1.30 -25.24
N ARG A 165 -0.03 -0.12 -24.80
CA ARG A 165 1.28 0.05 -24.18
C ARG A 165 1.41 -0.73 -22.87
N CYS A 166 0.41 -0.66 -22.00
CA CYS A 166 0.46 -1.36 -20.72
C CYS A 166 0.51 -2.86 -20.91
N VAL A 167 -0.32 -3.40 -21.81
CA VAL A 167 -0.33 -4.83 -22.16
C VAL A 167 1.02 -5.26 -22.74
N PHE A 168 1.59 -4.47 -23.66
CA PHE A 168 2.89 -4.74 -24.25
C PHE A 168 4.03 -4.78 -23.22
N GLU A 169 4.08 -3.82 -22.29
CA GLU A 169 5.09 -3.84 -21.23
C GLU A 169 4.89 -4.99 -20.24
N LEU A 170 3.64 -5.33 -19.92
CA LEU A 170 3.33 -6.52 -19.12
C LEU A 170 3.81 -7.81 -19.81
N GLU A 171 3.62 -7.94 -21.13
CA GLU A 171 4.11 -9.10 -21.87
C GLU A 171 5.65 -9.21 -21.82
N LYS A 172 6.37 -8.08 -21.93
CA LYS A 172 7.83 -8.08 -21.72
C LYS A 172 8.22 -8.57 -20.32
N PHE A 173 7.53 -8.10 -19.29
CA PHE A 173 7.80 -8.57 -17.92
C PHE A 173 7.52 -10.06 -17.76
N LYS A 174 6.53 -10.59 -18.47
CA LYS A 174 6.24 -12.03 -18.53
C LYS A 174 7.39 -12.81 -19.12
N GLU A 175 7.99 -12.33 -20.21
CA GLU A 175 9.14 -12.94 -20.89
C GLU A 175 10.40 -12.94 -20.02
N GLU A 176 10.62 -11.90 -19.22
CA GLU A 176 11.77 -11.76 -18.31
C GLU A 176 11.79 -12.82 -17.19
N LYS A 177 10.62 -13.30 -16.75
CA LYS A 177 10.45 -14.37 -15.73
C LYS A 177 11.20 -14.13 -14.41
N VAL A 178 11.45 -12.88 -14.05
CA VAL A 178 12.12 -12.50 -12.79
C VAL A 178 11.07 -12.39 -11.68
N LEU A 179 10.94 -13.44 -10.86
CA LEU A 179 9.91 -13.53 -9.82
C LEU A 179 9.95 -12.38 -8.81
N SER A 180 11.15 -11.97 -8.41
CA SER A 180 11.35 -10.85 -7.48
C SER A 180 10.83 -9.51 -8.02
N ASN A 181 10.56 -9.41 -9.33
CA ASN A 181 10.04 -8.20 -9.95
C ASN A 181 8.51 -8.07 -9.86
N ILE A 182 7.78 -9.13 -9.50
CA ILE A 182 6.31 -9.12 -9.52
C ILE A 182 5.72 -8.02 -8.62
N ALA A 183 6.37 -7.70 -7.50
CA ALA A 183 5.96 -6.62 -6.60
C ALA A 183 5.95 -5.25 -7.31
N TYR A 184 6.97 -4.96 -8.12
CA TYR A 184 7.07 -3.72 -8.89
C TYR A 184 6.06 -3.67 -10.03
N VAL A 185 5.78 -4.81 -10.66
CA VAL A 185 4.76 -4.91 -11.72
C VAL A 185 3.35 -4.69 -11.15
N VAL A 186 3.05 -5.26 -9.98
CA VAL A 186 1.80 -4.99 -9.27
C VAL A 186 1.68 -3.52 -8.91
N ASP A 187 2.74 -2.87 -8.43
CA ASP A 187 2.74 -1.44 -8.14
C ASP A 187 2.56 -0.58 -9.39
N TYR A 188 3.09 -0.99 -10.54
CA TYR A 188 2.89 -0.34 -11.83
C TYR A 188 1.41 -0.32 -12.21
N VAL A 189 0.74 -1.47 -12.12
CA VAL A 189 -0.70 -1.58 -12.40
C VAL A 189 -1.55 -0.87 -11.35
N ALA A 190 -1.15 -0.93 -10.07
CA ALA A 190 -1.80 -0.18 -9.00
C ALA A 190 -1.78 1.33 -9.29
N ASP A 191 -0.61 1.89 -9.62
CA ASP A 191 -0.50 3.32 -9.94
C ASP A 191 -1.39 3.69 -11.12
N LEU A 192 -1.35 2.93 -12.22
CA LEU A 192 -2.19 3.13 -13.40
C LEU A 192 -3.68 3.31 -13.02
N PHE A 193 -4.26 2.36 -12.29
CA PHE A 193 -5.67 2.43 -11.91
C PHE A 193 -5.96 3.52 -10.90
N LEU A 194 -5.08 3.75 -9.92
CA LEU A 194 -5.26 4.83 -8.97
C LEU A 194 -5.23 6.20 -9.64
N GLN A 195 -4.43 6.40 -10.69
CA GLN A 195 -4.47 7.62 -11.48
C GLN A 195 -5.80 7.75 -12.22
N ILE A 196 -6.29 6.67 -12.85
CA ILE A 196 -7.57 6.65 -13.56
C ILE A 196 -8.74 6.96 -12.60
N PHE A 197 -8.81 6.28 -11.45
CA PHE A 197 -9.85 6.52 -10.46
C PHE A 197 -9.83 7.96 -9.96
N ASN A 198 -8.66 8.47 -9.57
CA ASN A 198 -8.58 9.82 -9.03
C ASN A 198 -8.90 10.90 -10.08
N TYR A 199 -8.40 10.77 -11.31
CA TYR A 199 -8.49 11.82 -12.31
C TYR A 199 -9.81 11.75 -13.10
N TRP A 200 -10.14 10.57 -13.65
CA TRP A 200 -11.27 10.39 -14.55
C TRP A 200 -12.55 10.09 -13.80
N VAL A 201 -12.53 9.09 -12.92
CA VAL A 201 -13.75 8.64 -12.23
C VAL A 201 -14.21 9.68 -11.20
N ILE A 202 -13.26 10.20 -10.41
CA ILE A 202 -13.59 11.01 -9.24
C ILE A 202 -13.48 12.52 -9.50
N SER A 203 -12.36 13.01 -10.04
CA SER A 203 -12.09 14.46 -10.12
C SER A 203 -12.58 15.14 -11.39
N PHE A 204 -12.92 14.40 -12.45
CA PHE A 204 -13.26 15.02 -13.75
C PHE A 204 -14.49 15.92 -13.66
N THR A 205 -14.34 17.18 -14.05
CA THR A 205 -15.33 18.23 -13.76
C THR A 205 -16.55 18.22 -14.67
N TYR A 206 -16.45 17.62 -15.86
CA TYR A 206 -17.55 17.58 -16.84
C TYR A 206 -18.53 16.42 -16.62
N THR A 207 -18.33 15.61 -15.57
CA THR A 207 -19.23 14.50 -15.22
C THR A 207 -20.03 14.84 -13.96
N SER A 208 -21.35 14.68 -14.01
CA SER A 208 -22.23 14.91 -12.86
C SER A 208 -21.97 13.92 -11.74
N PHE A 209 -22.32 14.29 -10.51
CA PHE A 209 -22.18 13.42 -9.34
C PHE A 209 -22.86 12.06 -9.54
N ASP A 210 -24.09 12.03 -10.06
CA ASP A 210 -24.84 10.79 -10.26
C ASP A 210 -24.18 9.86 -11.29
N LYS A 211 -23.62 10.43 -12.37
CA LYS A 211 -22.84 9.65 -13.35
C LYS A 211 -21.58 9.06 -12.71
N LYS A 212 -20.85 9.84 -11.91
CA LYS A 212 -19.67 9.35 -11.16
C LYS A 212 -20.05 8.22 -10.21
N MET A 213 -21.14 8.36 -9.46
CA MET A 213 -21.60 7.31 -8.55
C MET A 213 -22.02 6.03 -9.29
N LYS A 214 -22.66 6.14 -10.45
CA LYS A 214 -22.99 4.98 -11.29
C LYS A 214 -21.71 4.26 -11.75
N MET A 215 -20.71 5.03 -12.20
CA MET A 215 -19.41 4.50 -12.62
C MET A 215 -18.66 3.80 -11.48
N VAL A 216 -18.59 4.44 -10.30
CA VAL A 216 -18.02 3.83 -9.08
C VAL A 216 -18.64 2.47 -8.80
N LYS A 217 -19.98 2.37 -8.82
CA LYS A 217 -20.69 1.10 -8.57
C LYS A 217 -20.36 0.03 -9.61
N ARG A 218 -20.21 0.39 -10.88
CA ARG A 218 -19.82 -0.54 -11.95
C ARG A 218 -18.41 -1.06 -11.75
N ILE A 219 -17.46 -0.16 -11.45
CA ILE A 219 -16.06 -0.49 -11.17
C ILE A 219 -15.98 -1.41 -9.94
N GLU A 220 -16.70 -1.08 -8.86
CA GLU A 220 -16.73 -1.90 -7.66
C GLU A 220 -17.30 -3.30 -7.93
N ALA A 221 -18.43 -3.38 -8.64
CA ALA A 221 -19.03 -4.66 -9.02
C ALA A 221 -18.08 -5.51 -9.88
N TYR A 222 -17.40 -4.90 -10.84
CA TYR A 222 -16.39 -5.56 -11.66
C TYR A 222 -15.23 -6.08 -10.81
N LEU A 223 -14.62 -5.23 -9.96
CA LEU A 223 -13.49 -5.63 -9.11
C LEU A 223 -13.87 -6.79 -8.17
N GLN A 224 -15.08 -6.77 -7.59
CA GLN A 224 -15.57 -7.86 -6.74
C GLN A 224 -15.79 -9.15 -7.53
N SER A 225 -16.35 -9.07 -8.74
CA SER A 225 -16.51 -10.23 -9.62
C SER A 225 -15.15 -10.79 -10.04
N TYR A 226 -14.24 -9.92 -10.46
CA TYR A 226 -12.89 -10.28 -10.91
C TYR A 226 -12.10 -10.96 -9.78
N LYS A 227 -12.16 -10.41 -8.55
CA LYS A 227 -11.57 -11.02 -7.36
C LYS A 227 -12.06 -12.46 -7.15
N LYS A 228 -13.38 -12.70 -7.30
CA LYS A 228 -13.95 -14.05 -7.18
C LYS A 228 -13.40 -14.99 -8.25
N SER A 229 -13.32 -14.55 -9.50
CA SER A 229 -12.73 -15.33 -10.59
C SER A 229 -11.27 -15.71 -10.32
N VAL A 230 -10.46 -14.76 -9.82
CA VAL A 230 -9.06 -15.03 -9.41
C VAL A 230 -9.00 -16.08 -8.30
N ILE A 231 -9.88 -15.99 -7.31
CA ILE A 231 -9.96 -16.96 -6.21
C ILE A 231 -10.37 -18.35 -6.72
N GLU A 232 -11.30 -18.44 -7.66
CA GLU A 232 -11.76 -19.70 -8.24
C GLU A 232 -10.65 -20.38 -9.06
N LEU A 233 -9.89 -19.61 -9.84
CA LEU A 233 -8.70 -20.12 -10.55
C LEU A 233 -7.67 -20.70 -9.57
N ASN A 234 -7.54 -20.11 -8.38
CA ASN A 234 -6.62 -20.58 -7.34
C ASN A 234 -7.03 -21.89 -6.66
N LYS A 235 -8.33 -22.25 -6.68
CA LYS A 235 -8.83 -23.50 -6.11
C LYS A 235 -8.54 -24.73 -6.97
N GLY A 236 -8.28 -24.53 -8.28
CA GLY A 236 -8.23 -25.61 -9.26
C GLY A 236 -6.85 -26.18 -9.60
N GLY A 237 -5.75 -25.64 -9.05
CA GLY A 237 -4.40 -25.96 -9.53
C GLY A 237 -3.45 -26.48 -8.46
N SER A 238 -2.89 -27.69 -8.65
CA SER A 238 -1.61 -28.06 -8.08
C SER A 238 -0.52 -27.32 -8.85
N ILE A 239 -0.02 -26.23 -8.28
CA ILE A 239 1.01 -25.44 -8.93
C ILE A 239 2.35 -26.10 -8.63
N LYS A 240 2.97 -26.73 -9.64
CA LYS A 240 4.33 -27.30 -9.52
C LYS A 240 5.36 -26.16 -9.57
N ILE A 241 5.49 -25.43 -8.47
CA ILE A 241 6.51 -24.39 -8.29
C ILE A 241 7.40 -24.77 -7.13
N SER A 242 8.68 -24.39 -7.21
CA SER A 242 9.64 -24.67 -6.16
C SER A 242 9.27 -23.95 -4.86
N LEU A 243 9.79 -24.45 -3.74
CA LEU A 243 9.63 -23.79 -2.45
C LEU A 243 10.23 -22.37 -2.50
N GLU A 244 11.41 -22.24 -3.12
CA GLU A 244 12.16 -21.00 -3.22
C GLU A 244 11.36 -19.93 -3.99
N ASP A 245 10.77 -20.30 -5.13
CA ASP A 245 9.93 -19.40 -5.93
C ASP A 245 8.65 -18.99 -5.19
N THR A 246 8.03 -19.94 -4.48
CA THR A 246 6.82 -19.69 -3.68
C THR A 246 7.10 -18.71 -2.55
N VAL A 247 8.22 -18.89 -1.86
CA VAL A 247 8.71 -17.94 -0.86
C VAL A 247 8.92 -16.56 -1.49
N SER A 248 9.50 -16.47 -2.69
CA SER A 248 9.78 -15.19 -3.37
C SER A 248 8.50 -14.40 -3.66
N ILE A 249 7.48 -15.08 -4.17
CA ILE A 249 6.17 -14.47 -4.41
C ILE A 249 5.49 -14.13 -3.08
N PHE A 250 5.58 -14.98 -2.07
CA PHE A 250 5.00 -14.70 -0.76
C PHE A 250 5.60 -13.45 -0.11
N ILE A 251 6.91 -13.26 -0.24
CA ILE A 251 7.63 -12.06 0.21
C ILE A 251 7.10 -10.82 -0.51
N SER A 252 6.92 -10.91 -1.83
CA SER A 252 6.35 -9.83 -2.64
C SER A 252 4.93 -9.49 -2.17
N PHE A 253 4.10 -10.51 -1.93
CA PHE A 253 2.76 -10.36 -1.35
C PHE A 253 2.79 -9.70 0.03
N LEU A 254 3.66 -10.15 0.94
CA LEU A 254 3.74 -9.61 2.30
C LEU A 254 4.17 -8.15 2.31
N THR A 255 5.18 -7.81 1.51
CA THR A 255 5.63 -6.42 1.33
C THR A 255 4.47 -5.53 0.88
N LYS A 256 3.78 -5.93 -0.20
CA LYS A 256 2.65 -5.15 -0.73
C LYS A 256 1.46 -5.12 0.22
N ARG A 257 1.16 -6.21 0.91
CA ARG A 257 0.09 -6.29 1.92
C ARG A 257 0.35 -5.32 3.07
N ASN A 258 1.60 -5.15 3.49
CA ASN A 258 1.97 -4.22 4.55
C ASN A 258 1.91 -2.77 4.04
N ASP A 259 2.47 -2.48 2.86
CA ASP A 259 2.40 -1.15 2.22
C ASP A 259 0.94 -0.70 2.07
N TYR A 260 0.11 -1.54 1.47
CA TYR A 260 -1.31 -1.25 1.24
C TYR A 260 -2.08 -1.24 2.57
N GLY A 261 -1.75 -2.12 3.51
CA GLY A 261 -2.41 -2.22 4.80
C GLY A 261 -2.20 -1.01 5.70
N GLU A 262 -0.97 -0.48 5.76
CA GLU A 262 -0.66 0.78 6.46
C GLU A 262 -1.45 1.93 5.83
N TYR A 263 -1.47 2.03 4.50
CA TYR A 263 -2.24 3.06 3.81
C TYR A 263 -3.75 2.91 4.02
N MET A 264 -4.30 1.69 4.04
CA MET A 264 -5.70 1.45 4.39
C MET A 264 -6.01 1.81 5.85
N GLY A 265 -5.05 1.61 6.77
CA GLY A 265 -5.13 2.07 8.15
C GLY A 265 -5.30 3.58 8.24
N ILE A 266 -4.53 4.33 7.46
CA ILE A 266 -4.64 5.79 7.33
C ILE A 266 -6.06 6.18 6.91
N LEU A 267 -6.55 5.63 5.80
CA LEU A 267 -7.87 5.97 5.28
C LEU A 267 -8.98 5.65 6.29
N LYS A 268 -8.89 4.50 6.98
CA LYS A 268 -9.86 4.09 7.99
C LYS A 268 -9.96 5.10 9.15
N GLU A 269 -8.84 5.60 9.66
CA GLU A 269 -8.85 6.62 10.71
C GLU A 269 -9.43 7.95 10.22
N LEU A 270 -9.18 8.33 8.97
CA LEU A 270 -9.75 9.54 8.37
C LEU A 270 -11.27 9.44 8.15
N GLU A 271 -11.76 8.27 7.72
CA GLU A 271 -13.19 8.00 7.58
C GLU A 271 -13.89 7.95 8.93
N LYS A 272 -13.27 7.34 9.94
CA LYS A 272 -13.79 7.32 11.31
C LYS A 272 -13.97 8.72 11.86
N GLU A 273 -13.00 9.61 11.66
CA GLU A 273 -13.14 11.02 12.02
C GLU A 273 -14.31 11.68 11.29
N GLN A 274 -14.47 11.43 9.99
CA GLN A 274 -15.57 11.97 9.20
C GLN A 274 -16.95 11.55 9.75
N CYS A 275 -17.07 10.31 10.20
CA CYS A 275 -18.29 9.82 10.86
C CYS A 275 -18.51 10.42 12.25
N GLN A 276 -17.45 10.69 13.00
CA GLN A 276 -17.52 11.24 14.36
C GLN A 276 -17.81 12.75 14.39
N GLU A 277 -17.32 13.50 13.38
CA GLU A 277 -17.47 14.96 13.29
C GLU A 277 -18.17 15.39 11.98
N PRO A 278 -19.38 14.92 11.67
CA PRO A 278 -20.01 15.13 10.35
C PRO A 278 -20.25 16.61 10.02
N LYS A 279 -20.47 17.47 11.03
CA LYS A 279 -20.61 18.91 10.86
C LYS A 279 -19.33 19.57 10.32
N PHE A 280 -18.16 19.07 10.73
CA PHE A 280 -16.87 19.61 10.29
C PHE A 280 -16.63 19.33 8.80
N PHE A 281 -17.07 18.15 8.32
CA PHE A 281 -16.92 17.69 6.95
C PHE A 281 -18.11 17.99 6.04
N ALA A 282 -19.12 18.69 6.55
CA ALA A 282 -20.20 19.21 5.74
C ALA A 282 -19.65 20.25 4.75
N ASN A 283 -20.36 20.41 3.62
CA ASN A 283 -20.05 21.43 2.63
C ASN A 283 -19.94 22.81 3.31
N PRO A 284 -18.90 23.60 2.99
CA PRO A 284 -18.74 24.92 3.58
C PRO A 284 -19.95 25.81 3.24
N GLN A 285 -20.38 26.62 4.20
CA GLN A 285 -21.43 27.62 3.96
C GLN A 285 -20.95 28.60 2.86
N VAL A 286 -21.90 29.13 2.09
CA VAL A 286 -21.62 29.99 0.92
C VAL A 286 -20.66 31.15 1.26
N LEU A 287 -20.81 31.74 2.43
CA LEU A 287 -20.01 32.87 2.89
C LEU A 287 -18.54 32.53 3.23
N TYR A 288 -18.22 31.24 3.39
CA TYR A 288 -16.85 30.73 3.57
C TYR A 288 -16.29 30.04 2.31
N LYS A 289 -17.08 29.95 1.23
CA LYS A 289 -16.61 29.37 -0.02
C LYS A 289 -15.70 30.35 -0.73
N VAL A 290 -14.58 29.84 -1.23
CA VAL A 290 -13.63 30.57 -2.04
C VAL A 290 -13.22 29.66 -3.19
N LYS A 291 -13.09 30.20 -4.40
CA LYS A 291 -12.53 29.49 -5.54
C LYS A 291 -11.04 29.78 -5.63
N LYS A 292 -10.31 28.84 -6.21
CA LYS A 292 -8.90 29.03 -6.49
C LYS A 292 -8.72 30.23 -7.45
N GLY A 293 -7.87 31.18 -7.07
CA GLY A 293 -7.63 32.42 -7.81
C GLY A 293 -8.46 33.63 -7.33
N ASP A 294 -9.40 33.44 -6.40
CA ASP A 294 -10.16 34.55 -5.84
C ASP A 294 -9.25 35.49 -5.03
N ILE A 295 -9.43 36.80 -5.23
CA ILE A 295 -8.75 37.83 -4.44
C ILE A 295 -9.60 38.15 -3.21
N VAL A 296 -9.08 37.84 -2.04
CA VAL A 296 -9.74 38.08 -0.75
C VAL A 296 -8.98 39.15 0.03
N SER A 297 -9.70 40.14 0.56
CA SER A 297 -9.12 41.15 1.46
C SER A 297 -8.57 40.50 2.73
N LYS A 298 -7.42 40.96 3.24
CA LYS A 298 -6.78 40.42 4.46
C LYS A 298 -7.73 40.31 5.66
N ASP A 299 -8.63 41.29 5.83
CA ASP A 299 -9.60 41.32 6.94
C ASP A 299 -10.63 40.18 6.86
N LYS A 300 -10.90 39.65 5.66
CA LYS A 300 -11.81 38.52 5.42
C LYS A 300 -11.08 37.18 5.34
N GLU A 301 -9.77 37.18 5.10
CA GLU A 301 -8.96 35.96 4.95
C GLU A 301 -9.07 35.07 6.19
N ARG A 302 -8.88 35.64 7.39
CA ARG A 302 -9.02 34.90 8.66
C ARG A 302 -10.41 34.30 8.82
N TYR A 303 -11.44 35.09 8.54
CA TYR A 303 -12.83 34.68 8.68
C TYR A 303 -13.18 33.50 7.75
N ILE A 304 -12.70 33.53 6.50
CA ILE A 304 -12.88 32.45 5.52
C ILE A 304 -12.09 31.20 5.90
N ILE A 305 -10.82 31.35 6.30
CA ILE A 305 -9.95 30.20 6.64
C ILE A 305 -10.47 29.47 7.87
N THR A 306 -10.86 30.21 8.90
CA THR A 306 -11.28 29.64 10.19
C THR A 306 -12.76 29.24 10.22
N GLU A 307 -13.55 29.68 9.25
CA GLU A 307 -15.01 29.50 9.23
C GLU A 307 -15.65 29.95 10.55
N ASP A 308 -15.24 31.14 11.00
CA ASP A 308 -15.65 31.77 12.28
C ASP A 308 -15.32 30.95 13.54
N THR A 309 -14.48 29.92 13.42
CA THR A 309 -14.00 29.17 14.58
C THR A 309 -12.91 29.96 15.30
N LYS A 310 -12.99 30.06 16.62
CA LYS A 310 -11.93 30.69 17.42
C LYS A 310 -10.66 29.84 17.35
N VAL A 311 -9.56 30.45 16.93
CA VAL A 311 -8.25 29.80 16.84
C VAL A 311 -7.19 30.61 17.58
N ASP A 312 -6.62 30.00 18.60
CA ASP A 312 -5.46 30.55 19.32
C ASP A 312 -4.20 30.47 18.45
N ASP A 313 -3.28 31.42 18.61
CA ASP A 313 -2.04 31.53 17.85
C ASP A 313 -2.22 31.47 16.33
N TYR A 314 -3.31 32.05 15.83
CA TYR A 314 -3.67 32.03 14.41
C TYR A 314 -2.52 32.48 13.51
N ALA A 315 -1.80 33.54 13.89
CA ALA A 315 -0.69 34.08 13.10
C ALA A 315 0.47 33.08 12.93
N ASP A 316 0.84 32.37 14.00
CA ASP A 316 1.89 31.34 13.96
C ASP A 316 1.45 30.12 13.13
N LYS A 317 0.22 29.65 13.35
CA LYS A 317 -0.38 28.55 12.57
C LYS A 317 -0.46 28.89 11.09
N LEU A 318 -0.87 30.10 10.74
CA LEU A 318 -0.94 30.57 9.35
C LEU A 318 0.45 30.59 8.70
N LYS A 319 1.47 31.06 9.43
CA LYS A 319 2.86 31.05 8.96
C LYS A 319 3.32 29.63 8.65
N LYS A 320 3.12 28.69 9.59
CA LYS A 320 3.46 27.26 9.40
C LYS A 320 2.67 26.60 8.29
N THR A 321 1.40 26.95 8.10
CA THR A 321 0.59 26.51 6.95
C THR A 321 1.23 26.95 5.63
N LYS A 322 1.68 28.21 5.52
CA LYS A 322 2.33 28.70 4.31
C LYS A 322 3.69 28.03 4.08
N GLU A 323 4.43 27.71 5.14
CA GLU A 323 5.69 26.98 5.05
C GLU A 323 5.49 25.54 4.54
N ILE A 324 4.52 24.80 5.09
CA ILE A 324 4.24 23.43 4.62
C ILE A 324 3.68 23.42 3.19
N ILE A 325 2.92 24.44 2.77
CA ILE A 325 2.47 24.56 1.37
C ILE A 325 3.66 24.74 0.42
N LYS A 326 4.72 25.47 0.78
CA LYS A 326 5.91 25.59 -0.08
C LYS A 326 6.55 24.23 -0.34
N VAL A 327 6.56 23.39 0.68
CA VAL A 327 7.12 22.04 0.63
C VAL A 327 6.21 21.10 -0.17
N PHE A 328 4.90 21.16 0.06
CA PHE A 328 3.88 20.35 -0.64
C PHE A 328 3.33 21.04 -1.90
N SER A 329 4.09 21.97 -2.48
CA SER A 329 3.60 22.87 -3.53
C SER A 329 3.21 22.15 -4.82
N GLN A 330 3.76 20.96 -5.06
CA GLN A 330 3.37 20.08 -6.15
C GLN A 330 2.89 18.74 -5.59
N TYR A 331 1.58 18.60 -5.39
CA TYR A 331 1.01 17.34 -4.88
C TYR A 331 -0.16 16.86 -5.72
N GLY A 332 -0.08 15.61 -6.22
CA GLY A 332 -1.10 15.06 -7.12
C GLY A 332 -1.31 15.89 -8.39
N MET A 333 -0.25 16.57 -8.87
CA MET A 333 -0.28 17.61 -9.93
C MET A 333 -1.10 18.86 -9.58
N ARG A 334 -1.55 19.00 -8.33
CA ARG A 334 -2.10 20.25 -7.83
C ARG A 334 -0.93 21.15 -7.48
N ILE A 335 -0.91 22.32 -8.10
CA ILE A 335 0.02 23.40 -7.76
C ILE A 335 -0.62 24.16 -6.61
N ALA A 336 -0.22 23.90 -5.37
CA ALA A 336 -0.71 24.65 -4.22
C ALA A 336 0.04 25.97 -4.12
N ASP A 337 -0.67 27.07 -3.90
CA ASP A 337 -0.08 28.41 -3.79
C ASP A 337 -0.28 28.97 -2.38
N ILE A 338 0.81 29.47 -1.78
CA ILE A 338 0.79 30.14 -0.47
C ILE A 338 -0.07 31.41 -0.46
N ASN A 339 -0.33 32.00 -1.63
CA ASN A 339 -1.13 33.20 -1.81
C ASN A 339 -2.60 32.88 -2.11
N SER A 340 -2.91 31.62 -2.40
CA SER A 340 -4.27 31.15 -2.64
C SER A 340 -4.98 30.92 -1.30
N VAL A 341 -5.92 31.78 -0.95
CA VAL A 341 -6.73 31.62 0.28
C VAL A 341 -7.44 30.27 0.31
N PHE A 342 -7.80 29.76 -0.86
CA PHE A 342 -8.35 28.42 -1.03
C PHE A 342 -7.38 27.32 -0.54
N ASP A 343 -6.13 27.32 -1.02
CA ASP A 343 -5.14 26.31 -0.65
C ASP A 343 -4.74 26.46 0.83
N VAL A 344 -4.54 27.70 1.30
CA VAL A 344 -4.25 27.99 2.70
C VAL A 344 -5.39 27.52 3.61
N LYS A 345 -6.65 27.74 3.23
CA LYS A 345 -7.82 27.27 3.99
C LYS A 345 -7.81 25.76 4.14
N VAL A 346 -7.64 25.02 3.04
CA VAL A 346 -7.63 23.55 3.06
C VAL A 346 -6.56 23.02 4.02
N TYR A 347 -5.32 23.51 3.89
CA TYR A 347 -4.22 23.06 4.74
C TYR A 347 -4.43 23.45 6.19
N PHE A 348 -4.83 24.70 6.45
CA PHE A 348 -5.03 25.18 7.81
C PHE A 348 -6.09 24.36 8.55
N ARG A 349 -7.23 24.09 7.91
CA ARG A 349 -8.34 23.33 8.51
C ARG A 349 -7.92 21.89 8.82
N GLU A 350 -7.30 21.20 7.87
CA GLU A 350 -6.90 19.80 8.03
C GLU A 350 -5.75 19.62 9.04
N ILE A 351 -4.84 20.60 9.16
CA ILE A 351 -3.72 20.53 10.11
C ILE A 351 -4.15 20.90 11.53
N TYR A 352 -4.97 21.95 11.69
CA TYR A 352 -5.19 22.58 13.00
C TYR A 352 -6.61 22.49 13.54
N LEU A 353 -7.63 22.33 12.70
CA LEU A 353 -9.02 22.27 13.15
C LEU A 353 -9.59 20.85 13.16
N SER A 354 -9.09 19.97 12.30
CA SER A 354 -9.41 18.55 12.29
C SER A 354 -8.66 17.81 13.41
N ASN A 355 -9.36 16.93 14.13
CA ASN A 355 -8.88 16.25 15.33
C ASN A 355 -8.29 14.84 15.11
N SER A 356 -8.30 14.30 13.89
CA SER A 356 -7.81 12.94 13.63
C SER A 356 -6.37 12.72 14.10
N LYS A 357 -6.16 11.49 14.58
CA LYS A 357 -4.88 10.97 15.04
C LYS A 357 -4.61 9.67 14.30
N TYR A 358 -3.54 9.63 13.51
CA TYR A 358 -3.01 8.40 12.93
C TYR A 358 -1.60 8.21 13.47
N LYS A 359 -1.47 7.50 14.61
CA LYS A 359 -0.29 7.45 15.48
C LYS A 359 0.06 8.81 16.13
N CYS A 360 0.10 9.89 15.35
CA CYS A 360 0.34 11.27 15.74
C CYS A 360 -0.75 12.21 15.18
N GLN A 361 -0.85 13.42 15.72
CA GLN A 361 -1.70 14.48 15.15
C GLN A 361 -0.99 15.18 13.98
N ALA A 362 -1.76 15.62 12.98
CA ALA A 362 -1.24 16.35 11.82
C ALA A 362 -0.37 17.55 12.20
N LYS A 363 -0.82 18.37 13.18
CA LYS A 363 -0.03 19.49 13.71
C LYS A 363 1.34 19.07 14.26
N THR A 364 1.44 17.89 14.87
CA THR A 364 2.68 17.38 15.46
C THR A 364 3.64 16.94 14.36
N ILE A 365 3.11 16.23 13.35
CA ILE A 365 3.86 15.81 12.15
C ILE A 365 4.42 17.04 11.43
N VAL A 366 3.58 18.04 11.15
CA VAL A 366 3.99 19.28 10.47
C VAL A 366 5.05 20.03 11.29
N ARG A 367 4.87 20.12 12.61
CA ARG A 367 5.87 20.77 13.49
C ARG A 367 7.22 20.07 13.41
N LYS A 368 7.26 18.75 13.61
CA LYS A 368 8.49 17.95 13.51
C LYS A 368 9.16 18.13 12.16
N TYR A 369 8.37 18.00 11.09
CA TYR A 369 8.86 18.15 9.72
C TYR A 369 9.50 19.53 9.50
N LEU A 370 8.84 20.62 9.91
CA LEU A 370 9.38 21.97 9.74
C LEU A 370 10.63 22.21 10.60
N GLU A 371 10.70 21.65 11.80
CA GLU A 371 11.89 21.68 12.66
C GLU A 371 13.06 20.95 11.97
N GLU A 372 12.84 19.75 11.43
CA GLU A 372 13.86 18.99 10.69
C GLU A 372 14.26 19.66 9.38
N TYR A 373 13.29 20.20 8.63
CA TYR A 373 13.51 20.96 7.41
C TYR A 373 14.45 22.15 7.68
N GLN A 374 14.16 22.92 8.73
CA GLN A 374 14.95 24.08 9.10
C GLN A 374 16.35 23.67 9.57
N ASN A 375 16.45 22.62 10.41
CA ASN A 375 17.74 22.09 10.85
C ASN A 375 18.61 21.63 9.67
N LYS A 376 18.06 20.87 8.71
CA LYS A 376 18.83 20.43 7.53
C LYS A 376 19.23 21.60 6.63
N LYS A 377 18.33 22.57 6.46
CA LYS A 377 18.64 23.80 5.72
C LYS A 377 19.80 24.58 6.36
N ASP A 378 19.78 24.73 7.67
CA ASP A 378 20.82 25.45 8.42
C ASP A 378 22.17 24.72 8.41
N ASN A 379 22.16 23.39 8.22
CA ASN A 379 23.35 22.56 8.05
C ASN A 379 23.82 22.39 6.59
N GLY A 380 23.22 23.11 5.63
CA GLY A 380 23.70 23.17 4.24
C GLY A 380 23.37 21.96 3.36
N TYR A 381 22.38 21.15 3.74
CA TYR A 381 21.90 20.04 2.90
C TYR A 381 21.27 20.54 1.59
N ASP A 382 21.33 19.73 0.52
CA ASP A 382 20.66 20.07 -0.74
C ASP A 382 19.13 20.05 -0.55
N MET A 383 18.43 20.98 -1.21
CA MET A 383 16.97 21.11 -1.17
C MET A 383 16.25 19.80 -1.54
N GLN A 384 16.82 18.98 -2.43
CA GLN A 384 16.24 17.68 -2.78
C GLN A 384 16.31 16.67 -1.63
N GLU A 385 17.37 16.70 -0.81
CA GLU A 385 17.50 15.86 0.39
C GLU A 385 16.66 16.38 1.55
N ILE A 386 16.46 17.70 1.61
CA ILE A 386 15.63 18.36 2.60
C ILE A 386 14.13 18.07 2.35
N VAL A 387 13.66 18.00 1.10
CA VAL A 387 12.24 17.72 0.81
C VAL A 387 11.83 16.29 1.17
N LYS A 388 12.75 15.31 1.11
CA LYS A 388 12.53 13.90 1.49
C LYS A 388 12.57 13.65 3.01
N SER A 389 12.35 14.66 3.84
CA SER A 389 12.64 14.64 5.29
C SER A 389 11.52 14.14 6.20
N PHE A 390 10.42 13.58 5.69
CA PHE A 390 9.49 12.92 6.62
C PHE A 390 10.21 11.78 7.35
N GLU A 391 10.19 11.82 8.69
CA GLU A 391 10.75 10.76 9.54
C GLU A 391 10.19 9.39 9.13
N LYS A 392 8.92 9.37 8.68
CA LYS A 392 8.15 8.18 8.31
C LYS A 392 7.29 8.43 7.08
N GLU A 393 7.33 7.48 6.14
CA GLU A 393 6.48 7.51 4.93
C GLU A 393 4.98 7.52 5.28
N SER A 394 4.57 6.82 6.35
CA SER A 394 3.17 6.84 6.77
C SER A 394 2.69 8.21 7.27
N GLU A 395 3.58 9.02 7.87
CA GLU A 395 3.24 10.38 8.33
C GLU A 395 3.02 11.30 7.14
N TYR A 396 3.85 11.17 6.09
CA TYR A 396 3.64 11.82 4.81
C TYR A 396 2.30 11.41 4.21
N GLN A 397 2.03 10.11 4.08
CA GLN A 397 0.78 9.59 3.52
C GLN A 397 -0.46 10.04 4.30
N PHE A 398 -0.38 10.11 5.63
CA PHE A 398 -1.49 10.58 6.47
C PHE A 398 -1.78 12.05 6.24
N LEU A 399 -0.76 12.92 6.31
CA LEU A 399 -0.93 14.36 6.07
C LEU A 399 -1.48 14.60 4.67
N ARG A 400 -0.93 13.90 3.69
CA ARG A 400 -1.33 13.94 2.29
C ARG A 400 -2.80 13.59 2.07
N GLU A 401 -3.29 12.50 2.65
CA GLU A 401 -4.69 12.11 2.52
C GLU A 401 -5.64 13.04 3.30
N LYS A 402 -5.20 13.62 4.42
CA LYS A 402 -5.96 14.69 5.09
C LYS A 402 -6.18 15.89 4.17
N ILE A 403 -5.09 16.40 3.58
CA ILE A 403 -5.17 17.51 2.63
C ILE A 403 -6.08 17.16 1.45
N SER A 404 -5.93 15.96 0.89
CA SER A 404 -6.79 15.46 -0.19
C SER A 404 -8.27 15.51 0.18
N ARG A 405 -8.65 14.98 1.35
CA ARG A 405 -10.00 15.02 1.91
C ARG A 405 -10.52 16.46 2.08
N GLY A 406 -9.69 17.37 2.57
CA GLY A 406 -10.04 18.79 2.70
C GLY A 406 -10.38 19.42 1.35
N TYR A 407 -9.63 19.10 0.29
CA TYR A 407 -10.01 19.54 -1.05
C TYR A 407 -11.33 18.93 -1.54
N PHE A 408 -11.59 17.64 -1.28
CA PHE A 408 -12.88 17.04 -1.62
C PHE A 408 -14.05 17.79 -1.00
N ARG A 409 -13.91 18.22 0.26
CA ARG A 409 -14.92 19.05 0.94
C ARG A 409 -15.14 20.40 0.25
N GLU A 410 -14.08 21.05 -0.22
CA GLU A 410 -14.18 22.38 -0.81
C GLU A 410 -14.62 22.37 -2.28
N THR A 411 -14.20 21.38 -3.07
CA THR A 411 -14.43 21.36 -4.54
C THR A 411 -15.48 20.37 -5.01
N CYS A 412 -15.77 19.36 -4.20
CA CYS A 412 -16.55 18.20 -4.61
C CYS A 412 -17.56 17.81 -3.54
N ASP A 413 -18.27 16.73 -3.79
CA ASP A 413 -19.04 16.06 -2.76
C ASP A 413 -18.09 15.16 -1.96
N ILE A 414 -18.01 15.38 -0.64
CA ILE A 414 -17.16 14.58 0.27
C ILE A 414 -17.49 13.10 0.23
N ARG A 415 -18.69 12.69 -0.21
CA ARG A 415 -19.03 11.27 -0.40
C ARG A 415 -18.13 10.61 -1.45
N LEU A 416 -17.67 11.34 -2.46
CA LEU A 416 -16.73 10.82 -3.46
C LEU A 416 -15.36 10.47 -2.86
N TYR A 417 -14.96 11.10 -1.75
CA TYR A 417 -13.73 10.72 -1.05
C TYR A 417 -13.84 9.30 -0.48
N SER A 418 -14.96 8.99 0.19
CA SER A 418 -15.20 7.64 0.71
C SER A 418 -15.32 6.60 -0.41
N GLU A 419 -15.97 6.95 -1.52
CA GLU A 419 -16.05 6.05 -2.68
C GLU A 419 -14.68 5.81 -3.34
N LYS A 420 -13.84 6.84 -3.48
CA LYS A 420 -12.45 6.69 -3.92
C LYS A 420 -11.71 5.69 -3.03
N ASN A 421 -11.83 5.80 -1.71
CA ASN A 421 -11.16 4.92 -0.76
C ASN A 421 -11.62 3.46 -0.90
N LYS A 422 -12.93 3.22 -1.10
CA LYS A 422 -13.48 1.88 -1.36
C LYS A 422 -12.96 1.25 -2.65
N LEU A 423 -12.89 2.03 -3.73
CA LEU A 423 -12.32 1.57 -5.00
C LEU A 423 -10.84 1.20 -4.84
N GLN A 424 -10.08 2.04 -4.15
CA GLN A 424 -8.67 1.78 -3.86
C GLN A 424 -8.48 0.50 -3.02
N LYS A 425 -9.30 0.30 -1.98
CA LYS A 425 -9.29 -0.94 -1.19
C LYS A 425 -9.60 -2.16 -2.07
N SER A 426 -10.65 -2.09 -2.88
CA SER A 426 -11.09 -3.20 -3.74
C SER A 426 -10.02 -3.56 -4.76
N LEU A 427 -9.35 -2.56 -5.36
CA LEU A 427 -8.22 -2.77 -6.26
C LEU A 427 -7.06 -3.48 -5.55
N TYR A 428 -6.66 -3.01 -4.37
CA TYR A 428 -5.57 -3.65 -3.60
C TYR A 428 -5.90 -5.09 -3.23
N GLU A 429 -7.15 -5.38 -2.88
CA GLU A 429 -7.56 -6.76 -2.60
C GLU A 429 -7.50 -7.66 -3.84
N VAL A 430 -7.85 -7.15 -5.03
CA VAL A 430 -7.68 -7.87 -6.31
C VAL A 430 -6.20 -8.13 -6.57
N LEU A 431 -5.36 -7.09 -6.53
CA LEU A 431 -3.93 -7.19 -6.83
C LEU A 431 -3.20 -8.16 -5.89
N LEU A 432 -3.52 -8.11 -4.59
CA LEU A 432 -2.98 -9.05 -3.62
C LEU A 432 -3.51 -10.47 -3.84
N SER A 433 -4.76 -10.63 -4.29
CA SER A 433 -5.30 -11.96 -4.65
C SER A 433 -4.60 -12.55 -5.88
N ILE A 434 -4.16 -11.72 -6.83
CA ILE A 434 -3.38 -12.14 -7.99
C ILE A 434 -2.00 -12.68 -7.54
N LEU A 435 -1.32 -12.01 -6.61
CA LEU A 435 -0.05 -12.52 -6.07
C LEU A 435 -0.20 -13.88 -5.38
N LEU A 436 -1.34 -14.12 -4.73
CA LEU A 436 -1.67 -15.41 -4.12
C LEU A 436 -1.99 -16.52 -5.13
N THR A 437 -1.93 -16.23 -6.43
CA THR A 437 -1.91 -17.29 -7.44
C THR A 437 -0.60 -18.06 -7.42
N TYR A 438 0.48 -17.50 -6.86
CA TYR A 438 1.81 -18.09 -6.86
C TYR A 438 2.36 -18.43 -8.26
N ASN A 439 1.72 -17.99 -9.34
CA ASN A 439 2.16 -18.24 -10.71
C ASN A 439 2.52 -16.91 -11.36
N TYR A 440 3.79 -16.68 -11.68
CA TYR A 440 4.24 -15.41 -12.26
C TYR A 440 3.58 -15.11 -13.60
N ALA A 441 3.68 -16.03 -14.56
CA ALA A 441 3.09 -15.83 -15.88
C ALA A 441 1.57 -15.65 -15.80
N GLY A 442 0.90 -16.50 -15.00
CA GLY A 442 -0.54 -16.37 -14.74
C GLY A 442 -0.90 -15.07 -14.02
N SER A 443 -0.05 -14.57 -13.12
CA SER A 443 -0.25 -13.27 -12.46
C SER A 443 -0.19 -12.14 -13.47
N ILE A 444 0.79 -12.16 -14.39
CA ILE A 444 0.89 -11.16 -15.45
C ILE A 444 -0.32 -11.22 -16.39
N ASP A 445 -0.78 -12.42 -16.77
CA ASP A 445 -1.98 -12.60 -17.61
C ASP A 445 -3.23 -12.02 -16.95
N LEU A 446 -3.40 -12.24 -15.64
CA LEU A 446 -4.48 -11.62 -14.86
C LEU A 446 -4.35 -10.09 -14.80
N LEU A 447 -3.14 -9.56 -14.63
CA LEU A 447 -2.92 -8.12 -14.67
C LEU A 447 -3.24 -7.51 -16.05
N GLN A 448 -2.89 -8.20 -17.15
CA GLN A 448 -3.25 -7.77 -18.50
C GLN A 448 -4.77 -7.80 -18.71
N GLN A 449 -5.45 -8.86 -18.26
CA GLN A 449 -6.90 -8.96 -18.32
C GLN A 449 -7.56 -7.81 -17.54
N LEU A 450 -7.09 -7.54 -16.32
CA LEU A 450 -7.56 -6.42 -15.52
C LEU A 450 -7.40 -5.08 -16.27
N VAL A 451 -6.25 -4.84 -16.91
CA VAL A 451 -6.00 -3.65 -17.74
C VAL A 451 -6.98 -3.56 -18.91
N ASN A 452 -7.13 -4.64 -19.67
CA ASN A 452 -7.97 -4.68 -20.86
C ASN A 452 -9.47 -4.51 -20.57
N GLU A 453 -9.94 -4.97 -19.41
CA GLU A 453 -11.36 -4.92 -19.07
C GLU A 453 -11.73 -3.70 -18.23
N LEU A 454 -10.91 -3.33 -17.25
CA LEU A 454 -11.27 -2.27 -16.30
C LEU A 454 -11.06 -0.86 -16.87
N ILE A 455 -10.05 -0.65 -17.72
CA ILE A 455 -9.84 0.67 -18.34
C ILE A 455 -11.07 1.06 -19.18
N PRO A 456 -11.58 0.23 -20.12
CA PRO A 456 -12.80 0.56 -20.85
C PRO A 456 -13.99 0.93 -19.96
N ILE A 457 -14.23 0.18 -18.88
CA ILE A 457 -15.31 0.49 -17.91
C ILE A 457 -15.14 1.89 -17.30
N CYS A 458 -13.89 2.33 -17.07
CA CYS A 458 -13.60 3.65 -16.54
C CYS A 458 -13.82 4.78 -17.56
N PHE A 459 -13.89 4.48 -18.86
CA PHE A 459 -13.95 5.48 -19.94
C PHE A 459 -15.25 5.46 -20.77
N GLU A 460 -16.08 4.43 -20.61
CA GLU A 460 -17.30 4.19 -21.40
C GLU A 460 -18.27 5.38 -21.44
N ASP A 461 -18.50 6.06 -20.30
CA ASP A 461 -19.43 7.19 -20.23
C ASP A 461 -18.81 8.54 -20.65
N PHE A 462 -17.56 8.54 -21.14
CA PHE A 462 -16.85 9.75 -21.54
C PHE A 462 -16.82 9.98 -23.05
N GLU A 463 -17.19 8.99 -23.88
CA GLU A 463 -17.17 9.14 -25.35
C GLU A 463 -17.97 10.36 -25.81
N ASP A 464 -19.21 10.50 -25.34
CA ASP A 464 -20.06 11.67 -25.63
C ASP A 464 -19.44 13.00 -25.18
N VAL A 465 -18.67 12.97 -24.09
CA VAL A 465 -18.01 14.16 -23.52
C VAL A 465 -16.79 14.55 -24.35
N PHE A 466 -16.04 13.60 -24.88
CA PHE A 466 -14.89 13.89 -25.76
C PHE A 466 -15.30 14.23 -27.19
N GLU A 467 -16.36 13.61 -27.71
CA GLU A 467 -16.95 14.00 -28.99
C GLU A 467 -17.48 15.44 -28.92
N SER A 468 -18.11 15.83 -27.81
CA SER A 468 -18.67 17.19 -27.66
C SER A 468 -17.65 18.28 -27.34
N ILE A 469 -16.57 17.96 -26.62
CA ILE A 469 -15.55 18.97 -26.25
C ILE A 469 -14.47 19.12 -27.32
N ASN A 470 -14.01 18.03 -27.94
CA ASN A 470 -12.84 18.04 -28.84
C ASN A 470 -13.05 17.31 -30.18
N GLY A 471 -14.22 16.70 -30.43
CA GLY A 471 -14.49 15.97 -31.68
C GLY A 471 -13.71 14.65 -31.84
N TYR A 472 -13.17 14.09 -30.74
CA TYR A 472 -12.41 12.83 -30.77
C TYR A 472 -13.20 11.69 -30.13
N ARG A 473 -13.05 10.48 -30.70
CA ARG A 473 -13.45 9.21 -30.08
C ARG A 473 -12.31 8.64 -29.25
N ILE A 474 -12.64 8.07 -28.09
CA ILE A 474 -11.66 7.45 -27.19
C ILE A 474 -11.27 6.04 -27.68
N PHE A 475 -12.18 5.36 -28.38
CA PHE A 475 -12.04 3.95 -28.79
C PHE A 475 -12.14 3.73 -30.31
#